data_AF-A0A7L9S0T1-F1
#
_entry.id   AF-A0A7L9S0T1-F1
#
_cell.length_a   1.000
_cell.length_b   1.000
_cell.length_c   1.000
_cell.angle_alpha   90.00
_cell.angle_beta   90.00
_cell.angle_gamma   90.00
#
_symmetry.space_group_name_H-M   'P 1'
#
loop_
_entity.id
_entity.type
_entity.pdbx_description
1 polymer ?
#
loop_
_entity_poly.entity_id
_entity_poly.type
_entity_poly.pdbx_seq_one_letter_code
_entity_poly.pdbx_strand_id
1 'polypeptide(L)' 'ITAIYSLHVFLSTQMGPTSLNALTEPTHSREHLLMILHMLPLILISLKPELV' A
#
# COMPACT_ATOMS: atom_id res chain seq x y z
N ILE A 1 15.97 5.28 13.05
CA ILE A 1 16.26 4.00 12.36
C ILE A 1 15.07 3.59 11.48
N THR A 2 13.86 3.42 12.02
CA THR A 2 12.64 3.07 11.25
C THR A 2 12.35 4.01 10.09
N ALA A 3 12.39 5.33 10.29
CA ALA A 3 12.15 6.31 9.22
C ALA A 3 13.15 6.19 8.06
N ILE A 4 14.42 5.90 8.35
CA ILE A 4 15.48 5.72 7.34
C ILE A 4 15.26 4.44 6.56
N TYR A 5 14.89 3.35 7.25
CA TYR A 5 14.56 2.08 6.61
C TYR A 5 13.31 2.19 5.73
N SER A 6 12.23 2.82 6.22
CA SER A 6 11.03 3.10 5.42
C SER A 6 11.33 3.97 4.21
N LEU A 7 12.16 5.00 4.37
CA LEU A 7 12.58 5.87 3.26
C LEU A 7 13.42 5.10 2.24
N HIS A 8 14.34 4.25 2.67
CA HIS A 8 15.17 3.42 1.80
C HIS A 8 14.32 2.44 0.98
N VAL A 9 13.37 1.75 1.63
CA VAL A 9 12.43 0.86 0.93
C VAL A 9 11.58 1.63 -0.07
N PHE A 10 11.03 2.80 0.31
CA PHE A 10 10.24 3.64 -0.60
C PHE A 10 11.06 4.13 -1.82
N LEU A 11 12.27 4.64 -1.60
CA LEU A 11 13.16 5.07 -2.68
C LEU A 11 13.57 3.89 -3.57
N SER A 12 13.76 2.69 -3.03
CA SER A 12 14.23 1.54 -3.80
C SER A 12 13.12 0.85 -4.60
N THR A 13 11.87 0.86 -4.12
CA THR A 13 10.74 0.16 -4.77
C THR A 13 9.83 1.08 -5.58
N GLN A 14 9.61 2.33 -5.14
CA GLN A 14 8.66 3.26 -5.77
C GLN A 14 9.34 4.37 -6.59
N MET A 15 10.58 4.73 -6.26
CA MET A 15 11.30 5.89 -6.83
C MET A 15 12.61 5.54 -7.57
N GLY A 16 13.05 4.29 -7.47
CA GLY A 16 14.15 3.76 -8.26
C GLY A 16 13.73 3.65 -9.73
N PRO A 17 14.67 3.38 -10.65
CA PRO A 17 14.32 3.16 -12.05
C PRO A 17 13.31 2.01 -12.13
N THR A 18 12.05 2.36 -12.36
CA THR A 18 11.00 1.39 -12.67
C THR A 18 11.51 0.62 -13.87
N SER A 19 11.83 -0.65 -13.67
CA SER A 19 12.29 -1.53 -14.74
C SER A 19 11.35 -1.35 -15.93
N LEU A 20 11.84 -0.68 -16.98
CA LEU A 20 11.08 -0.44 -18.22
C LEU A 20 10.67 -1.76 -18.92
N ASN A 21 11.12 -2.90 -18.39
CA ASN A 21 10.79 -4.26 -18.80
C ASN A 21 9.81 -4.97 -17.85
N ALA A 22 9.30 -4.31 -16.81
CA ALA A 22 8.17 -4.82 -16.05
C ALA A 22 6.89 -4.44 -16.80
N LEU A 23 6.41 -5.35 -17.65
CA LEU A 23 5.00 -5.41 -18.05
C LEU A 23 4.20 -5.42 -16.74
N THR A 24 3.84 -4.22 -16.28
CA THR A 24 3.04 -4.03 -15.08
C THR A 24 1.65 -4.41 -15.53
N GLU A 25 1.30 -5.68 -15.33
CA GLU A 25 -0.05 -6.16 -15.57
C GLU A 25 -1.00 -5.20 -14.83
N PRO A 26 -2.04 -4.70 -15.51
CA PRO A 26 -2.93 -3.71 -14.92
C PRO A 26 -3.46 -4.28 -13.61
N THR A 27 -3.28 -3.53 -12.52
CA THR A 27 -3.70 -3.91 -11.17
C THR A 27 -5.11 -4.46 -11.23
N HIS A 28 -5.24 -5.77 -10.98
CA HIS A 28 -6.50 -6.46 -11.21
C HIS A 28 -7.56 -5.90 -10.27
N SER A 29 -8.78 -5.67 -10.77
CA SER A 29 -9.90 -5.15 -9.97
C SER A 29 -10.17 -5.96 -8.69
N ARG A 30 -9.78 -7.25 -8.67
CA ARG A 30 -9.84 -8.13 -7.50
C ARG A 30 -8.92 -7.67 -6.37
N GLU A 31 -7.69 -7.29 -6.69
CA GLU A 31 -6.68 -6.88 -5.72
C GLU A 31 -7.04 -5.51 -5.12
N HIS A 32 -7.56 -4.61 -5.96
CA HIS A 32 -8.08 -3.33 -5.50
C HIS A 32 -9.29 -3.51 -4.57
N LEU A 33 -10.23 -4.40 -4.91
CA LEU A 33 -11.39 -4.70 -4.06
C LEU A 33 -10.96 -5.30 -2.72
N LEU A 34 -9.99 -6.23 -2.72
CA LEU A 34 -9.43 -6.78 -1.50
C LEU A 34 -8.74 -5.71 -0.66
N MET A 35 -7.95 -4.82 -1.28
CA MET A 35 -7.27 -3.73 -0.57
C MET A 35 -8.28 -2.75 0.05
N ILE A 36 -9.35 -2.39 -0.68
CA ILE A 36 -10.44 -1.57 -0.15
C ILE A 36 -11.10 -2.28 1.03
N LEU A 37 -11.43 -3.57 0.90
CA LEU A 37 -12.08 -4.33 1.97
C LEU A 37 -11.21 -4.45 3.23
N HIS A 38 -9.88 -4.44 3.10
CA HIS A 38 -8.95 -4.46 4.24
C HIS A 38 -8.70 -3.05 4.82
N MET A 39 -8.64 -2.00 4.00
CA MET A 39 -8.41 -0.63 4.46
C MET A 39 -9.66 0.01 5.09
N LEU A 40 -10.85 -0.36 4.60
CA LEU A 40 -12.12 0.11 5.14
C LEU A 40 -12.31 -0.16 6.65
N PRO A 41 -12.10 -1.38 7.18
CA PRO A 41 -12.24 -1.65 8.61
C PRO A 41 -11.19 -0.90 9.44
N LEU A 42 -9.96 -0.74 8.94
CA LEU A 42 -8.91 0.03 9.63
C LEU A 42 -9.29 1.52 9.77
N ILE A 43 -9.82 2.13 8.71
CA ILE A 43 -10.29 3.52 8.74
C ILE A 43 -11.50 3.67 9.65
N LEU A 44 -12.44 2.73 9.60
CA LEU A 44 -13.63 2.73 10.47
C LEU A 44 -13.25 2.61 11.95
N ILE A 45 -12.30 1.72 12.30
CA ILE A 45 -11.76 1.58 13.66
C ILE A 45 -11.08 2.87 14.12
N SER A 46 -10.32 3.55 13.25
CA SER A 46 -9.66 4.81 13.61
C SER A 46 -10.65 5.96 13.85
N LEU A 47 -11.82 5.95 13.19
CA LEU A 47 -12.81 7.02 13.29
C LEU A 47 -13.78 6.83 14.46
N LYS A 48 -14.05 5.59 14.84
CA LYS A 48 -14.79 5.21 16.05
C LYS A 48 -14.04 4.10 16.79
N PRO A 49 -12.98 4.44 17.55
CA PRO A 49 -12.28 3.47 18.37
C PRO A 49 -13.15 2.93 19.52
N GLU A 50 -14.30 3.55 19.78
CA GLU A 50 -15.25 3.23 20.86
C GLU A 50 -16.14 2.02 20.58
N LEU A 51 -16.11 1.45 19.36
CA LEU A 51 -16.92 0.29 18.96
C LEU A 51 -16.18 -1.06 19.07
N VAL A 52 -14.96 -1.04 19.62
CA VAL A 52 -14.14 -2.23 19.94
C VAL A 52 -14.09 -2.44 21.45
#